data_AF-A0A1V6MK81-F1
#
_entry.id   AF-A0A1V6MK81-F1
#
_cell.length_a   1.000
_cell.length_b   1.000
_cell.length_c   1.000
_cell.angle_alpha   90.00
_cell.angle_beta   90.00
_cell.angle_gamma   90.00
#
_symmetry.space_group_name_H-M   'P 1'
#
loop_
_entity.id
_entity.type
_entity.pdbx_description
1 polymer ?
#
loop_
_entity_poly.entity_id
_entity_poly.type
_entity_poly.pdbx_seq_one_letter_code
_entity_poly.pdbx_strand_id
1 'polypeptide(L)' 'MSSRRRTCPECCREIAVVAGRFARHDPPGARENGRLTSCPGSRSTAQSDAAQPSLDGYVVSDIPGQLPLF' A
#
# COMPACT_ATOMS: atom_id res chain seq x y z
N MET A 1 6.77 7.58 8.50
CA MET A 1 5.87 6.44 8.77
C MET A 1 6.26 5.28 7.86
N SER A 2 6.56 4.10 8.40
CA SER A 2 6.89 2.92 7.58
C SER A 2 5.58 2.24 7.14
N SER A 3 5.39 2.06 5.83
CA SER A 3 4.24 1.29 5.31
C SER A 3 4.31 -0.15 5.82
N ARG A 4 3.18 -0.69 6.31
CA ARG A 4 3.10 -2.10 6.73
C ARG A 4 3.49 -3.00 5.55
N ARG A 5 4.48 -3.86 5.75
CA ARG A 5 4.92 -4.83 4.74
C ARG A 5 4.12 -6.13 4.88
N ARG A 6 3.83 -6.79 3.76
CA ARG A 6 3.20 -8.10 3.69
C ARG A 6 3.82 -8.93 2.59
N THR A 7 3.71 -10.24 2.73
CA THR A 7 4.11 -11.21 1.73
C THR A 7 3.13 -11.18 0.54
N CYS A 8 3.64 -10.98 -0.67
CA CYS A 8 2.86 -11.11 -1.89
C CYS A 8 2.42 -12.57 -2.06
N PRO A 9 1.12 -12.86 -2.27
CA PRO A 9 0.63 -14.24 -2.42
C PRO A 9 1.12 -14.91 -3.71
N GLU A 10 1.54 -14.12 -4.71
CA GLU A 10 1.98 -14.64 -6.01
C GLU A 10 3.46 -15.00 -6.05
N CYS A 11 4.31 -14.17 -5.44
CA CYS A 11 5.76 -14.29 -5.57
C CYS A 11 6.50 -14.39 -4.24
N CYS A 12 5.78 -14.46 -3.12
CA CYS A 12 6.28 -14.59 -1.76
C CYS A 12 7.25 -13.49 -1.30
N ARG A 13 7.36 -12.39 -2.04
CA ARG A 13 8.22 -11.25 -1.69
C ARG A 13 7.58 -10.39 -0.60
N GLU A 14 8.39 -9.88 0.32
CA GLU A 14 7.94 -8.83 1.24
C GLU A 14 7.78 -7.48 0.54
N ILE A 15 6.55 -6.99 0.49
CA ILE A 15 6.14 -5.80 -0.27
C ILE A 15 5.40 -4.83 0.64
N ALA A 16 5.63 -3.54 0.45
CA ALA A 16 4.88 -2.48 1.12
C ALA A 16 3.42 -2.45 0.67
N VAL A 17 2.50 -2.23 1.60
CA VAL A 17 1.07 -2.04 1.33
C VAL A 17 0.72 -0.56 1.43
N VAL A 18 0.17 0.01 0.36
CA VAL A 18 -0.24 1.42 0.28
C VAL A 18 -1.73 1.49 0.01
N ALA A 19 -2.50 2.16 0.88
CA ALA A 19 -3.95 2.27 0.78
C ALA A 19 -4.67 0.92 0.55
N GLY A 20 -4.21 -0.14 1.26
CA GLY A 20 -4.77 -1.50 1.14
C GLY A 20 -4.40 -2.26 -0.13
N ARG A 21 -3.43 -1.80 -0.92
CA ARG A 21 -2.96 -2.48 -2.15
C ARG A 21 -1.47 -2.81 -2.06
N PHE A 22 -1.06 -3.94 -2.66
CA PHE A 22 0.36 -4.25 -2.79
C PHE A 22 1.02 -3.24 -3.72
N ALA A 23 2.17 -2.69 -3.30
CA ALA A 23 2.97 -1.85 -4.17
C ALA A 23 3.43 -2.62 -5.42
N ARG A 24 3.60 -1.91 -6.54
CA ARG A 24 4.15 -2.49 -7.76
C ARG A 24 5.55 -3.03 -7.49
N HIS A 25 5.78 -4.28 -7.86
CA HIS A 25 7.05 -4.95 -7.62
C HIS A 25 7.32 -5.99 -8.69
N ASP A 26 8.61 -6.30 -8.86
CA ASP A 26 9.06 -7.41 -9.67
C ASP A 26 9.13 -8.70 -8.84
N PRO A 27 8.77 -9.86 -9.42
CA PRO A 27 8.99 -11.14 -8.76
C PRO A 27 10.50 -11.38 -8.56
N PRO A 28 10.89 -12.25 -7.60
CA PRO A 28 12.27 -12.69 -7.48
C PRO A 28 12.75 -13.31 -8.82
N GLY A 29 14.01 -13.05 -9.21
CA GLY A 29 14.61 -13.52 -10.47
C GLY A 29 14.35 -12.63 -11.71
N ALA A 30 13.30 -11.80 -11.73
CA ALA A 30 13.07 -10.90 -12.88
C ALA A 30 14.21 -9.88 -13.10
N ARG A 31 14.89 -9.49 -12.02
CA ARG A 31 16.02 -8.55 -12.07
C ARG A 31 17.31 -9.15 -12.60
N GLU A 32 17.46 -10.47 -12.58
CA GLU A 32 18.70 -11.15 -13.04
C GLU A 32 18.86 -11.05 -14.55
N ASN A 33 17.75 -10.99 -15.29
CA ASN A 33 17.74 -10.84 -16.75
C ASN A 33 17.58 -9.40 -17.22
N GLY A 34 17.70 -8.41 -16.33
CA GLY A 34 17.53 -6.97 -16.65
C GLY A 34 16.11 -6.58 -17.09
N ARG A 35 15.11 -7.46 -16.93
CA ARG A 35 13.74 -7.25 -17.40
C ARG A 35 12.81 -6.91 -16.26
N LEU A 36 12.41 -5.64 -16.16
CA LEU A 36 11.38 -5.20 -15.23
C LEU A 36 10.03 -5.80 -15.66
N THR A 37 9.48 -6.69 -14.84
CA THR A 37 8.21 -7.36 -15.08
C THR A 37 7.36 -7.20 -13.84
N SER A 38 6.25 -6.48 -13.95
CA SER A 38 5.34 -6.31 -12.83
C SER A 38 4.77 -7.67 -12.43
N CYS A 39 4.95 -8.06 -11.16
CA CYS A 39 4.32 -9.23 -10.58
C CYS A 39 2.79 -9.10 -10.70
N PRO A 40 2.05 -10.17 -11.07
CA PRO A 40 0.58 -10.15 -11.12
C PRO A 40 -0.07 -9.64 -9.81
N GLY A 41 0.54 -10.00 -8.68
CA GLY A 41 0.09 -9.59 -7.34
C GLY A 41 0.18 -8.09 -7.07
N SER A 42 0.88 -7.33 -7.92
CA SER A 42 0.94 -5.86 -7.85
C SER A 42 -0.43 -5.19 -8.05
N ARG A 43 -1.41 -5.90 -8.64
CA ARG A 43 -2.77 -5.39 -8.83
C ARG A 43 -3.72 -5.81 -7.70
N SER A 44 -3.32 -6.78 -6.89
CA SER A 44 -4.13 -7.37 -5.83
C SER A 44 -4.27 -6.43 -4.64
N THR A 45 -5.41 -6.52 -3.97
CA THR A 45 -5.64 -5.89 -2.67
C THR A 45 -4.96 -6.74 -1.59
N ALA A 46 -4.29 -6.09 -0.65
CA ALA A 46 -3.84 -6.76 0.55
C ALA A 46 -5.06 -6.87 1.47
N GLN A 47 -5.33 -8.07 1.99
CA GLN A 47 -6.43 -8.24 2.94
C GLN A 47 -6.18 -7.34 4.16
N SER A 48 -7.08 -6.38 4.36
CA SER A 48 -6.99 -5.34 5.40
C SER A 48 -7.21 -5.97 6.77
N ASP A 49 -6.11 -6.22 7.48
CA ASP A 49 -6.11 -6.82 8.80
C ASP A 49 -6.32 -5.75 9.86
N ALA A 50 -7.60 -5.43 10.10
CA ALA A 50 -8.11 -4.18 10.64
C ALA A 50 -8.21 -3.08 9.59
N ALA A 51 -9.37 -2.43 9.59
CA ALA A 51 -9.63 -1.20 8.85
C ALA A 51 -8.38 -0.31 8.90
N GLN A 52 -7.89 0.10 7.73
CA GLN A 52 -7.14 1.36 7.70
C GLN A 52 -7.99 2.34 8.53
N PRO A 53 -7.43 3.08 9.51
CA PRO A 53 -8.19 4.14 10.13
C PRO A 53 -8.72 4.96 8.95
N SER A 54 -10.04 4.94 8.80
CA SER A 54 -10.65 5.69 7.73
C SER A 54 -10.20 7.14 7.91
N LEU A 55 -10.09 7.88 6.82
CA LEU A 55 -9.98 9.35 6.91
C LEU A 55 -11.25 9.97 7.52
N ASP A 56 -12.19 9.16 8.03
CA ASP A 56 -13.19 9.49 9.07
C ASP A 56 -12.56 9.90 10.43
N GLY A 57 -11.35 10.45 10.42
CA GLY A 57 -10.68 11.10 11.55
C GLY A 57 -10.38 12.58 11.26
N TYR A 58 -10.88 13.13 10.16
CA TYR A 58 -10.84 14.57 9.92
C TYR A 58 -11.79 15.25 10.90
N VAL A 59 -11.24 15.86 11.95
CA VAL A 59 -12.03 16.72 12.83
C VAL A 59 -12.46 17.92 12.00
N VAL A 60 -13.78 18.07 11.77
CA VAL A 60 -14.33 19.31 11.24
C VAL A 60 -13.92 20.42 12.21
N SER A 61 -13.14 21.40 11.74
CA SER A 61 -12.72 22.54 12.56
C SER A 61 -13.96 23.25 13.12
N ASP A 62 -13.99 23.57 14.41
CA ASP A 62 -15.09 24.34 15.03
C ASP A 62 -15.30 25.72 14.37
N ILE A 63 -14.29 26.22 13.66
CA ILE A 63 -14.34 27.49 12.92
C ILE A 63 -14.72 27.20 11.46
N PRO A 64 -15.90 27.65 11.00
CA PRO A 64 -16.32 27.45 9.61
C PRO A 64 -15.34 28.13 8.65
N GLY A 65 -14.78 27.35 7.72
CA GLY A 65 -13.85 27.81 6.68
C GLY A 65 -12.37 27.52 6.91
N GLN A 66 -11.99 26.93 8.05
CA GLN A 66 -10.59 26.57 8.29
C GLN A 66 -10.28 25.15 7.77
N LEU A 67 -9.27 25.05 6.91
CA LEU A 67 -8.67 23.76 6.52
C LEU A 67 -7.63 23.35 7.59
N PRO A 68 -7.55 22.08 8.00
CA PRO A 68 -6.55 21.56 8.91
C PRO A 68 -5.15 21.68 8.29
N LEU A 69 -4.24 22.21 9.08
CA LEU A 69 -2.83 22.21 8.76
C LEU A 69 -2.22 20.92 9.36
N PHE A 70 -2.28 19.87 8.53
CA PHE A 70 -1.63 18.56 8.63
C PHE A 70 -2.20 17.56 9.65
#